data_AF-A0A7J8SLB2-F1
#
_entry.id   AF-A0A7J8SLB2-F1
#
_cell.length_a   1.000
_cell.length_b   1.000
_cell.length_c   1.000
_cell.angle_alpha   90.00
_cell.angle_beta   90.00
_cell.angle_gamma   90.00
#
_symmetry.space_group_name_H-M   'P 1'
#
loop_
_entity.id
_entity.type
_entity.pdbx_description
1 polymer ?
#
loop_
_entity_poly.entity_id
_entity_poly.type
_entity_poly.pdbx_seq_one_letter_code
_entity_poly.pdbx_strand_id
1 'polypeptide(L)'
;VNVPKTKKTYCKSKECRKHTLHKVTQYKKGKDSLAAQGKRRYDRKQSGYGGQTKPVFHKKAKTTKKIVLRLQCQGCKHVSQHPIKVGAPETPFVFLCSRFPMFDELIFGCLLPVFAEVQAL
;
A
#
# COMPACT_ATOMS: atom_id res chain seq x y z
N VAL A 1 -8.66 -0.74 -14.93
CA VAL A 1 -10.04 -0.20 -14.98
C VAL A 1 -9.96 1.28 -15.34
N ASN A 2 -10.57 1.69 -16.45
CA ASN A 2 -10.63 3.10 -16.86
C ASN A 2 -11.83 3.80 -16.19
N VAL A 3 -11.63 4.99 -15.63
CA VAL A 3 -12.68 5.78 -14.94
C VAL A 3 -12.71 7.19 -15.52
N PRO A 4 -13.87 7.73 -15.92
CA PRO A 4 -13.94 9.08 -16.45
C PRO A 4 -13.61 10.12 -15.37
N LYS A 5 -12.94 11.20 -15.78
CA LYS A 5 -12.52 12.31 -14.91
C LYS A 5 -13.70 13.13 -14.39
N THR A 6 -14.84 13.10 -15.10
CA THR A 6 -16.09 13.76 -14.71
C THR A 6 -17.24 12.76 -14.74
N LYS A 7 -18.16 12.86 -13.76
CA LYS A 7 -19.36 12.01 -13.66
C LYS A 7 -20.57 12.85 -13.27
N LYS A 8 -21.73 12.59 -13.86
CA LYS A 8 -23.02 13.14 -13.40
C LYS A 8 -23.58 12.21 -12.33
N THR A 9 -23.69 12.70 -11.10
CA THR A 9 -24.22 11.93 -9.96
C THR A 9 -25.08 12.82 -9.06
N TYR A 10 -25.95 12.21 -8.27
CA TYR A 10 -26.78 12.94 -7.32
C TYR A 10 -25.92 13.58 -6.22
N CYS A 11 -26.10 14.88 -6.01
CA CYS A 11 -25.46 15.59 -4.92
C CYS A 11 -26.38 15.64 -3.69
N LYS A 12 -25.93 15.07 -2.57
CA LYS A 12 -26.67 15.05 -1.29
C LYS A 12 -26.67 16.38 -0.53
N SER A 13 -25.94 17.38 -1.00
CA SER A 13 -25.91 18.70 -0.36
C SER A 13 -27.30 19.32 -0.35
N LYS A 14 -27.62 20.02 0.76
CA LYS A 14 -28.90 20.72 0.95
C LYS A 14 -29.18 21.73 -0.17
N GLU A 15 -28.14 22.35 -0.72
CA GLU A 15 -28.20 23.38 -1.76
C GLU A 15 -28.43 22.81 -3.17
N CYS A 16 -27.96 21.59 -3.45
CA CYS A 16 -27.99 21.04 -4.80
C CYS A 16 -29.20 20.14 -5.02
N ARG A 17 -29.40 19.12 -4.17
CA ARG A 17 -30.47 18.08 -4.28
C ARG A 17 -30.80 17.65 -5.71
N LYS A 18 -29.80 17.64 -6.59
CA LYS A 18 -29.94 17.41 -8.03
C LYS A 18 -28.70 16.70 -8.56
N HIS A 19 -28.82 16.16 -9.76
CA HIS A 19 -27.68 15.57 -10.47
C HIS A 19 -26.81 16.68 -11.04
N THR A 20 -25.57 16.75 -10.57
CA THR A 20 -24.60 17.74 -11.01
C THR A 20 -23.34 17.06 -11.54
N LEU A 21 -22.50 17.82 -12.24
CA LEU A 21 -21.19 17.36 -12.66
C LEU A 21 -20.24 17.32 -11.46
N HIS A 22 -19.62 16.16 -11.25
CA HIS A 22 -18.64 15.92 -10.20
C HIS A 22 -17.27 15.66 -10.82
N LYS A 23 -16.23 16.29 -10.26
CA LYS A 23 -14.83 15.96 -10.54
C LYS A 23 -14.47 14.69 -9.79
N VAL A 24 -13.94 13.71 -10.51
CA VAL A 24 -13.52 12.42 -9.96
C VAL A 24 -12.02 12.47 -9.68
N THR A 25 -11.64 12.25 -8.43
CA THR A 25 -10.24 12.09 -8.04
C THR A 25 -10.07 10.79 -7.26
N GLN A 26 -8.86 10.23 -7.26
CA GLN A 26 -8.57 9.07 -6.43
C GLN A 26 -8.35 9.52 -4.98
N TYR A 27 -8.90 8.79 -4.03
CA TYR A 27 -8.61 9.02 -2.62
C TYR A 27 -7.16 8.68 -2.32
N LYS A 28 -6.45 9.62 -1.69
CA LYS A 28 -5.14 9.41 -1.08
C LYS A 28 -5.31 9.47 0.43
N LYS A 29 -4.64 8.55 1.15
CA LYS A 29 -4.56 8.60 2.61
C LYS A 29 -3.77 9.85 3.01
N GLY A 30 -4.27 10.59 4.00
CA GLY A 30 -3.52 11.70 4.60
C GLY A 30 -2.37 11.20 5.48
N LYS A 31 -1.55 12.13 5.97
CA LYS A 31 -0.53 11.86 6.99
C LYS A 31 -1.21 11.42 8.28
N ASP A 32 -0.67 10.38 8.92
CA ASP A 32 -1.17 9.93 10.22
C ASP A 32 -0.85 10.98 11.31
N SER A 33 -1.86 11.37 12.09
CA SER A 33 -1.70 12.37 13.16
C SER A 33 -1.12 11.75 14.43
N LEU A 34 -0.12 12.41 15.02
CA LEU A 34 0.53 11.98 16.26
C LEU A 34 -0.34 12.23 17.50
N ALA A 35 -1.20 13.24 17.46
CA ALA A 35 -2.05 13.61 18.58
C ALA A 35 -3.26 12.68 18.77
N ALA A 36 -3.49 11.76 17.83
CA ALA A 36 -4.58 10.78 17.92
C ALA A 36 -4.46 9.96 19.22
N GLN A 37 -5.58 9.73 19.90
CA GLN A 37 -5.62 9.02 21.18
C GLN A 37 -4.94 7.63 21.11
N GLY A 38 -5.14 6.90 20.01
CA GLY A 38 -4.51 5.59 19.80
C GLY A 38 -2.99 5.66 19.68
N LYS A 39 -2.46 6.70 19.02
CA LYS A 39 -1.01 6.91 18.88
C LYS A 39 -0.39 7.34 20.21
N ARG A 40 -0.99 8.30 20.92
CA ARG A 40 -0.56 8.70 22.29
C ARG A 40 -0.51 7.52 23.25
N ARG A 41 -1.52 6.65 23.23
CA ARG A 41 -1.55 5.42 24.04
C ARG A 41 -0.47 4.43 23.62
N TYR A 42 -0.24 4.26 22.31
CA TYR A 42 0.78 3.36 21.79
C TYR A 42 2.18 3.82 22.20
N ASP A 43 2.48 5.11 22.06
CA ASP A 43 3.81 5.66 22.38
C ASP A 43 4.11 5.56 23.87
N ARG A 44 3.14 5.83 24.74
CA ARG A 44 3.26 5.61 26.19
C ARG A 44 3.40 4.13 26.57
N LYS A 45 2.78 3.22 25.82
CA LYS A 45 2.95 1.78 26.06
C LYS A 45 4.32 1.30 25.59
N GLN A 46 4.83 1.90 24.52
CA GLN A 46 6.08 1.52 23.87
C GLN A 46 7.31 2.08 24.59
N SER A 47 7.17 3.13 25.42
CA SER A 47 8.26 3.68 26.22
C SER A 47 8.67 2.74 27.36
N GLY A 48 9.99 2.62 27.57
CA GLY A 48 10.57 1.75 28.60
C GLY A 48 11.23 0.50 28.01
N TYR A 49 11.53 -0.47 28.88
CA TYR A 49 12.08 -1.77 28.49
C TYR A 49 10.94 -2.76 28.21
N GLY A 50 11.22 -3.82 27.44
CA GLY A 50 10.23 -4.86 27.09
C GLY A 50 9.91 -5.00 25.61
N GLY A 51 10.62 -4.28 24.73
CA GLY A 51 10.56 -4.48 23.28
C GLY A 51 9.22 -4.06 22.66
N GLN A 52 8.76 -4.78 21.63
CA GLN A 52 7.58 -4.44 20.86
C GLN A 52 6.29 -4.84 21.60
N THR A 53 5.43 -3.86 21.95
CA THR A 53 4.29 -4.10 22.87
C THR A 53 2.96 -4.46 22.19
N LYS A 54 2.91 -4.42 20.85
CA LYS A 54 1.74 -4.75 20.02
C LYS A 54 2.16 -5.58 18.81
N PRO A 55 1.37 -6.57 18.40
CA PRO A 55 1.73 -7.46 17.31
C PRO A 55 1.81 -6.72 15.97
N VAL A 56 2.88 -6.97 15.22
CA VAL A 56 3.04 -6.49 13.84
C VAL A 56 2.44 -7.53 12.90
N PHE A 57 1.61 -7.08 11.96
CA PHE A 57 0.98 -7.98 11.01
C PHE A 57 1.89 -8.28 9.81
N HIS A 58 2.40 -9.52 9.74
CA HIS A 58 3.36 -9.94 8.70
C HIS A 58 2.71 -10.62 7.48
N LYS A 59 1.69 -11.46 7.67
CA LYS A 59 1.13 -12.32 6.62
C LYS A 59 0.02 -11.64 5.82
N LYS A 60 0.37 -10.74 4.88
CA LYS A 60 -0.60 -10.06 4.01
C LYS A 60 -1.04 -10.97 2.86
N ALA A 61 -2.27 -11.47 2.92
CA ALA A 61 -2.86 -12.29 1.85
C ALA A 61 -3.44 -11.47 0.68
N LYS A 62 -3.86 -10.22 0.92
CA LYS A 62 -4.50 -9.39 -0.11
C LYS A 62 -3.44 -8.61 -0.88
N THR A 63 -3.40 -8.83 -2.20
CA THR A 63 -2.47 -8.18 -3.13
C THR A 63 -2.91 -6.77 -3.48
N THR A 64 -4.21 -6.54 -3.60
CA THR A 64 -4.78 -5.24 -3.98
C THR A 64 -5.57 -4.57 -2.86
N LYS A 65 -5.67 -3.24 -2.95
CA LYS A 65 -6.49 -2.40 -2.08
C LYS A 65 -7.74 -1.97 -2.83
N LYS A 66 -8.85 -1.75 -2.11
CA LYS A 66 -10.05 -1.15 -2.69
C LYS A 66 -9.75 0.27 -3.12
N ILE A 67 -9.98 0.59 -4.40
CA ILE A 67 -9.82 1.96 -4.91
C ILE A 67 -11.07 2.75 -4.51
N VAL A 68 -10.87 3.82 -3.74
CA VAL A 68 -11.94 4.75 -3.38
C VAL A 68 -11.83 6.00 -4.24
N LEU A 69 -12.93 6.37 -4.87
CA LEU A 69 -13.06 7.62 -5.61
C LEU A 69 -13.61 8.71 -4.69
N ARG A 70 -13.07 9.92 -4.82
CA ARG A 70 -13.64 11.15 -4.26
C ARG A 70 -14.35 11.89 -5.37
N LEU A 71 -15.66 12.09 -5.23
CA LEU A 71 -16.48 12.87 -6.14
C LEU A 71 -16.69 14.26 -5.55
N GLN A 72 -16.15 15.29 -6.18
CA GLN A 72 -16.32 16.68 -5.75
C GLN A 72 -17.33 17.40 -6.66
N CYS A 73 -18.43 17.87 -6.08
CA CYS A 73 -19.43 18.67 -6.81
C CYS A 73 -18.82 20.02 -7.25
N GLN A 74 -19.11 20.47 -8.48
CA GLN A 74 -18.65 21.78 -8.95
C GLN A 74 -19.32 22.97 -8.26
N GLY A 75 -20.60 22.87 -7.89
CA GLY A 75 -21.33 23.96 -7.25
C GLY A 75 -21.01 24.10 -5.76
N CYS A 76 -21.47 23.15 -4.95
CA CYS A 76 -21.38 23.21 -3.48
C CYS A 76 -20.07 22.66 -2.89
N LYS A 77 -19.14 22.16 -3.72
CA LYS A 77 -17.86 21.54 -3.30
C LYS A 77 -17.98 20.36 -2.34
N HIS A 78 -19.19 19.86 -2.08
CA HIS A 78 -19.42 18.67 -1.27
C HIS A 78 -18.71 17.46 -1.88
N VAL A 79 -18.10 16.64 -1.01
CA VAL A 79 -17.31 15.47 -1.41
C VAL A 79 -18.00 14.20 -0.93
N SER A 80 -18.36 13.33 -1.87
CA SER A 80 -18.81 11.96 -1.57
C SER A 80 -17.72 10.95 -1.91
N GLN A 81 -17.68 9.84 -1.17
CA GLN A 81 -16.72 8.75 -1.37
C GLN A 81 -17.44 7.51 -1.88
N HIS A 82 -16.94 6.94 -2.98
CA HIS A 82 -17.49 5.72 -3.57
C HIS A 82 -16.37 4.69 -3.79
N PRO A 83 -16.41 3.54 -3.09
CA PRO A 83 -15.49 2.44 -3.35
C PRO A 83 -15.89 1.70 -4.62
N ILE A 84 -14.91 1.38 -5.47
CA ILE A 84 -15.10 0.47 -6.60
C ILE A 84 -14.71 -0.94 -6.15
N LYS A 85 -15.51 -1.94 -6.55
CA LYS A 85 -15.11 -3.34 -6.47
C LYS A 85 -13.99 -3.56 -7.49
N VAL A 86 -12.78 -3.79 -7.00
CA VAL A 86 -11.66 -4.19 -7.85
C VAL A 86 -11.82 -5.68 -8.10
N GLY A 87 -11.95 -6.09 -9.37
CA GLY A 87 -11.79 -7.50 -9.74
C GLY A 87 -10.39 -7.94 -9.31
N ALA A 88 -10.27 -9.06 -8.62
CA ALA A 88 -8.98 -9.55 -8.19
C ALA A 88 -8.03 -9.63 -9.42
N PRO A 89 -6.76 -9.21 -9.32
CA PRO A 89 -5.80 -9.67 -10.29
C PRO A 89 -5.73 -11.18 -10.12
N GLU A 90 -6.02 -11.90 -11.19
CA GLU A 90 -5.73 -13.32 -11.29
C GLU A 90 -4.21 -13.42 -11.13
N THR A 91 -3.78 -13.80 -9.94
CA THR A 91 -2.37 -14.12 -9.70
C THR A 91 -2.06 -15.35 -10.54
N PRO A 92 -1.03 -15.36 -11.41
CA PRO A 92 -0.51 -16.62 -11.89
C PRO A 92 -0.01 -17.38 -10.65
N PHE A 93 -0.76 -18.40 -10.32
CA PHE A 93 -0.50 -19.42 -9.33
C PHE A 93 0.66 -20.28 -9.85
N VAL A 94 1.86 -19.73 -9.93
CA VAL A 94 3.09 -20.51 -10.08
C VAL A 94 3.69 -20.48 -8.67
N PHE A 95 3.40 -21.42 -7.77
CA PHE A 95 3.61 -22.86 -7.89
C PHE A 95 4.88 -23.20 -8.68
N LEU A 96 6.00 -22.67 -8.23
CA LEU A 96 7.25 -23.41 -8.27
C LEU A 96 7.85 -23.45 -6.86
N CYS A 97 7.14 -24.14 -5.97
CA CYS A 97 7.65 -24.60 -4.68
C CYS A 97 7.80 -26.13 -4.71
N SER A 98 8.21 -26.71 -5.85
CA SER A 98 8.30 -28.16 -6.02
C SER A 98 9.23 -28.61 -7.15
N ARG A 99 10.49 -28.16 -7.14
CA ARG A 99 11.71 -28.86 -7.66
C ARG A 99 12.88 -27.90 -7.41
N PHE A 100 13.63 -27.98 -6.31
CA PHE A 100 14.81 -28.84 -6.23
C PHE A 100 15.26 -28.89 -4.76
N PRO A 101 15.03 -29.99 -4.03
CA PRO A 101 15.84 -30.34 -2.88
C PRO A 101 17.04 -31.19 -3.35
N MET A 102 18.17 -31.03 -2.64
CA MET A 102 19.18 -32.07 -2.37
C MET A 102 20.37 -32.21 -3.34
N PHE A 103 21.57 -32.07 -2.74
CA PHE A 103 22.96 -32.41 -3.12
C PHE A 103 23.85 -31.20 -2.79
N ASP A 104 24.27 -30.95 -1.54
CA ASP A 104 25.15 -31.73 -0.65
C ASP A 104 26.60 -31.87 -1.17
N GLU A 105 27.49 -31.17 -0.45
CA GLU A 105 28.93 -31.42 -0.18
C GLU A 105 30.03 -31.30 -1.28
N LEU A 106 31.00 -30.45 -0.93
CA LEU A 106 32.46 -30.67 -0.97
C LEU A 106 33.26 -30.65 -2.31
N ILE A 107 34.42 -29.97 -2.19
CA ILE A 107 35.67 -30.05 -2.97
C ILE A 107 35.82 -29.14 -4.21
N PHE A 108 36.50 -28.00 -4.00
CA PHE A 108 37.64 -27.43 -4.76
C PHE A 108 37.70 -25.91 -4.39
N GLY A 109 38.59 -25.38 -3.55
CA GLY A 109 40.00 -25.72 -3.37
C GLY A 109 40.85 -25.01 -4.42
N CYS A 110 41.62 -24.00 -3.98
CA CYS A 110 42.78 -23.42 -4.67
C CYS A 110 42.57 -22.59 -5.95
N LEU A 111 42.64 -21.25 -5.82
CA LEU A 111 43.63 -20.36 -6.48
C LEU A 111 43.22 -18.90 -6.19
N LEU A 112 43.68 -18.36 -5.08
CA LEU A 112 44.83 -17.44 -4.94
C LEU A 112 44.57 -15.99 -5.38
N PRO A 113 44.89 -15.02 -4.51
CA PRO A 113 44.70 -13.59 -4.71
C PRO A 113 45.92 -12.99 -5.43
N VAL A 114 45.72 -12.39 -6.61
CA VAL A 114 46.73 -11.56 -7.29
C VAL A 114 46.01 -10.38 -7.96
N PHE A 115 45.64 -9.37 -7.18
CA PHE A 115 45.25 -8.06 -7.73
C PHE A 115 45.65 -6.95 -6.74
N ALA A 116 46.88 -7.04 -6.24
CA ALA A 116 47.55 -6.02 -5.45
C ALA A 116 48.75 -5.50 -6.25
N GLU A 117 48.53 -4.68 -7.30
CA GLU A 117 49.62 -3.94 -7.97
C GLU A 117 49.16 -2.90 -9.02
N VAL A 118 48.21 -1.99 -8.72
CA VAL A 118 48.00 -0.81 -9.60
C VAL A 118 47.55 0.42 -8.80
N GLN A 119 48.42 0.99 -7.97
CA GLN A 119 48.27 2.38 -7.52
C GLN A 119 49.61 2.99 -7.12
N ALA A 120 50.45 3.22 -8.12
CA ALA A 120 51.59 4.12 -8.05
C ALA A 120 51.83 4.73 -9.44
N LEU A 121 51.09 5.82 -9.74
CA LEU A 121 51.43 6.91 -10.65
C LEU A 121 50.51 8.09 -10.37
#